data_AF-A0A3M1DJK3-F1
#
_entry.id   AF-A0A3M1DJK3-F1
#
_cell.length_a   1.000
_cell.length_b   1.000
_cell.length_c   1.000
_cell.angle_alpha   90.00
_cell.angle_beta   90.00
_cell.angle_gamma   90.00
#
_symmetry.space_group_name_H-M   'P 1'
#
loop_
_entity.id
_entity.type
_entity.pdbx_description
1 polymer ?
#
loop_
_entity_poly.entity_id
_entity_poly.type
_entity_poly.pdbx_seq_one_letter_code
_entity_poly.pdbx_strand_id
1 'polypeptide(L)'
;MLITSEGREQPGTVEIIQIGNTTWMCSPEGGCIQTQQSAEDAAQTFGEEILFQPEDLLISSDYKYVGRDVVKGIRSRHYTVNPPYDMVNELAYGEVTVVQSDIWVADEPGMPAYVSRLRITWEGTRENKKVTGSWTYELYDVNKPITIQPPASAPAIPKDIPMCAGFTNQTVMGTTILLSCPDSVGTVAEFYRTEMARLGWTAGEESAMGAMVMQEWTKGDRKVSLMIAPGDQGGSSVMVTTE
;
A
#
# COMPACT_ATOMS: atom_id res chain seq x y z
N MET A 1 3.92 1.56 -9.16
CA MET A 1 3.01 2.68 -9.46
C MET A 1 3.64 3.96 -8.95
N LEU A 2 3.58 5.06 -9.72
CA LEU A 2 4.01 6.39 -9.26
C LEU A 2 2.77 7.26 -9.10
N ILE A 3 2.57 7.81 -7.89
CA ILE A 3 1.49 8.75 -7.60
C ILE A 3 2.11 10.13 -7.46
N THR A 4 1.66 11.06 -8.29
CA THR A 4 2.07 12.48 -8.22
C THR A 4 0.83 13.31 -7.94
N SER A 5 0.89 14.14 -6.91
CA SER A 5 -0.16 15.11 -6.59
C SER A 5 0.28 16.52 -7.00
N GLU A 6 -0.42 17.11 -7.96
CA GLU A 6 -0.20 18.50 -8.37
C GLU A 6 -1.34 19.36 -7.80
N GLY A 7 -1.01 20.46 -7.11
CA GLY A 7 -2.02 21.39 -6.55
C GLY A 7 -2.09 21.50 -5.02
N ARG A 8 -1.20 20.82 -4.27
CA ARG A 8 -0.94 21.12 -2.85
C ARG A 8 0.22 22.12 -2.72
N GLU A 9 0.34 22.79 -1.56
CA GLU A 9 1.46 23.71 -1.24
C GLU A 9 2.84 23.05 -1.44
N GLN A 10 2.90 21.72 -1.35
CA GLN A 10 4.04 20.92 -1.81
C GLN A 10 3.53 19.71 -2.61
N PRO A 11 3.82 19.62 -3.92
CA PRO A 11 3.51 18.42 -4.69
C PRO A 11 4.35 17.26 -4.19
N GLY A 12 3.68 16.21 -3.72
CA GLY A 12 4.32 14.98 -3.27
C GLY A 12 4.28 13.93 -4.38
N THR A 13 5.41 13.22 -4.54
CA THR A 13 5.47 12.00 -5.34
C THR A 13 5.69 10.82 -4.40
N VAL A 14 5.00 9.71 -4.60
CA VAL A 14 5.24 8.46 -3.87
C VAL A 14 5.33 7.33 -4.89
N GLU A 15 6.37 6.50 -4.74
CA GLU A 15 6.47 5.26 -5.50
C GLU A 15 5.97 4.10 -4.64
N ILE A 16 5.05 3.31 -5.18
CA ILE A 16 4.54 2.10 -4.54
C ILE A 16 4.89 0.89 -5.41
N ILE A 17 5.56 -0.10 -4.83
CA ILE A 17 5.98 -1.34 -5.48
C ILE A 17 5.41 -2.50 -4.69
N GLN A 18 4.84 -3.49 -5.35
CA GLN A 18 4.41 -4.74 -4.69
C GLN A 18 4.99 -5.94 -5.43
N ILE A 19 5.59 -6.86 -4.67
CA ILE A 19 6.07 -8.15 -5.16
C ILE A 19 5.61 -9.23 -4.19
N GLY A 20 4.73 -10.11 -4.65
CA GLY A 20 4.09 -11.10 -3.79
C GLY A 20 3.35 -10.44 -2.64
N ASN A 21 3.76 -10.75 -1.42
CA ASN A 21 3.15 -10.24 -0.18
C ASN A 21 3.90 -9.05 0.44
N THR A 22 4.89 -8.51 -0.28
CA THR A 22 5.71 -7.39 0.19
C THR A 22 5.39 -6.14 -0.62
N THR A 23 5.10 -5.05 0.08
CA THR A 23 4.85 -3.73 -0.49
C THR A 23 5.92 -2.76 -0.02
N TRP A 24 6.42 -1.93 -0.92
CA TRP A 24 7.30 -0.81 -0.61
C TRP A 24 6.59 0.49 -0.96
N MET A 25 6.61 1.44 -0.04
CA MET A 25 6.20 2.82 -0.28
C MET A 25 7.43 3.72 -0.09
N CYS A 26 7.91 4.31 -1.18
CA CYS A 26 9.14 5.08 -1.22
C CYS A 26 8.86 6.55 -1.47
N SER A 27 9.51 7.41 -0.69
CA SER A 27 9.49 8.85 -0.91
C SER A 27 10.60 9.26 -1.89
N PRO A 28 10.47 10.42 -2.57
CA PRO A 28 11.48 10.92 -3.51
C PRO A 28 12.72 11.44 -2.77
N GLU A 29 12.53 11.87 -1.52
CA GLU A 29 13.58 12.43 -0.64
C GLU A 29 14.52 11.35 -0.09
N GLY A 30 14.20 10.08 -0.36
CA GLY A 30 14.97 8.92 0.06
C GLY A 30 14.31 8.19 1.23
N GLY A 31 14.37 6.87 1.18
CA GLY A 31 13.77 5.98 2.17
C GLY A 31 12.52 5.29 1.63
N CYS A 32 12.38 4.02 2.01
CA CYS A 32 11.20 3.22 1.73
C CYS A 32 10.68 2.63 3.03
N ILE A 33 9.36 2.58 3.15
CA ILE A 33 8.68 1.74 4.12
C ILE A 33 8.38 0.44 3.42
N GLN A 34 8.87 -0.67 3.98
CA GLN A 34 8.52 -2.01 3.53
C GLN A 34 7.47 -2.58 4.46
N THR A 35 6.38 -3.10 3.93
CA THR A 35 5.40 -3.87 4.69
C THR A 35 5.27 -5.26 4.11
N GLN A 36 5.14 -6.25 4.98
CA GLN A 36 4.83 -7.63 4.62
C GLN A 36 3.56 -8.04 5.38
N GLN A 37 2.55 -8.42 4.60
CA GLN A 37 1.24 -8.82 5.10
C GLN A 37 0.80 -10.13 4.46
N SER A 38 -0.41 -10.60 4.76
CA SER A 38 -0.93 -11.79 4.09
C SER A 38 -1.15 -11.50 2.60
N ALA A 39 -1.22 -12.54 1.77
CA ALA A 39 -1.48 -12.35 0.34
C ALA A 39 -2.86 -11.73 0.08
N GLU A 40 -3.83 -12.03 0.92
CA GLU A 40 -5.18 -11.47 0.87
C GLU A 40 -5.16 -9.97 1.19
N ASP A 41 -4.54 -9.57 2.31
CA ASP A 41 -4.41 -8.16 2.68
C ASP A 41 -3.59 -7.38 1.64
N ALA A 42 -2.51 -7.98 1.12
CA ALA A 42 -1.69 -7.38 0.08
C ALA A 42 -2.46 -7.14 -1.23
N ALA A 43 -3.38 -8.04 -1.59
CA ALA A 43 -4.23 -7.86 -2.77
C ALA A 43 -5.27 -6.74 -2.55
N GLN A 44 -5.90 -6.70 -1.38
CA GLN A 44 -6.90 -5.67 -1.03
C GLN A 44 -6.27 -4.27 -1.02
N THR A 45 -5.17 -4.08 -0.29
CA THR A 45 -4.54 -2.75 -0.14
C THR A 45 -4.14 -2.14 -1.49
N PHE A 46 -3.41 -2.88 -2.34
CA PHE A 46 -2.90 -2.29 -3.59
C PHE A 46 -3.91 -2.32 -4.74
N GLY A 47 -4.74 -3.35 -4.82
CA GLY A 47 -5.65 -3.58 -5.94
C GLY A 47 -7.02 -2.94 -5.80
N GLU A 48 -7.59 -2.94 -4.60
CA GLU A 48 -8.96 -2.49 -4.35
C GLU A 48 -8.99 -1.12 -3.64
N GLU A 49 -8.09 -0.89 -2.68
CA GLU A 49 -8.10 0.35 -1.90
C GLU A 49 -7.29 1.48 -2.53
N ILE A 50 -6.10 1.19 -3.07
CA ILE A 50 -5.23 2.22 -3.68
C ILE A 50 -5.66 2.57 -5.11
N LEU A 51 -6.22 1.60 -5.84
CA LEU A 51 -6.59 1.76 -7.24
C LEU A 51 -8.11 1.71 -7.38
N PHE A 52 -8.69 2.83 -7.78
CA PHE A 52 -10.07 2.85 -8.24
C PHE A 52 -10.24 1.89 -9.44
N GLN A 53 -11.16 0.92 -9.32
CA GLN A 53 -11.48 -0.03 -10.38
C GLN A 53 -12.62 0.52 -11.26
N PRO A 54 -12.35 0.93 -12.50
CA PRO A 54 -13.37 1.51 -13.37
C PRO A 54 -14.56 0.60 -13.65
N GLU A 55 -14.37 -0.72 -13.54
CA GLU A 55 -15.39 -1.74 -13.72
C GLU A 55 -16.54 -1.62 -12.71
N ASP A 56 -16.27 -1.15 -11.49
CA ASP A 56 -17.27 -1.00 -10.43
C ASP A 56 -18.37 0.01 -10.81
N LEU A 57 -18.05 0.99 -11.68
CA LEU A 57 -19.03 1.92 -12.23
C LEU A 57 -20.08 1.23 -13.09
N LEU A 58 -19.68 0.21 -13.85
CA LEU A 58 -20.60 -0.50 -14.73
C LEU A 58 -21.58 -1.38 -13.95
N ILE A 59 -21.18 -1.80 -12.74
CA ILE A 59 -22.00 -2.61 -11.84
C ILE A 59 -22.96 -1.72 -11.05
N SER A 60 -22.47 -0.57 -10.58
CA SER A 60 -23.18 0.31 -9.64
C SER A 60 -24.07 1.37 -10.28
N SER A 61 -24.01 1.54 -11.60
CA SER A 61 -24.64 2.67 -12.28
C SER A 61 -25.45 2.28 -13.52
N ASP A 62 -26.49 3.06 -13.82
CA ASP A 62 -27.14 3.02 -15.12
C ASP A 62 -26.18 3.53 -16.21
N TYR A 63 -26.13 2.82 -17.32
CA TYR A 63 -25.32 3.17 -18.47
C TYR A 63 -26.10 3.12 -19.77
N LYS A 64 -25.70 3.97 -20.72
CA LYS A 64 -26.31 4.05 -22.05
C LYS A 64 -25.25 3.89 -23.12
N TYR A 65 -25.49 2.98 -24.05
CA TYR A 65 -24.63 2.78 -25.20
C TYR A 65 -24.62 3.99 -26.12
N VAL A 66 -23.43 4.45 -26.48
CA VAL A 66 -23.19 5.58 -27.37
C VAL A 66 -22.74 5.10 -28.75
N GLY A 67 -21.77 4.18 -28.80
CA GLY A 67 -21.18 3.76 -30.06
C GLY A 67 -19.97 2.85 -29.92
N ARG A 68 -19.25 2.67 -31.02
CA ARG A 68 -17.98 1.96 -31.06
C ARG A 68 -16.86 2.94 -31.35
N ASP A 69 -15.76 2.79 -30.63
CA ASP A 69 -14.55 3.59 -30.77
C ASP A 69 -13.31 2.72 -30.81
N VAL A 70 -12.18 3.32 -31.16
CA VAL A 70 -10.85 2.72 -31.00
C VAL A 70 -10.05 3.57 -30.03
N VAL A 71 -9.78 3.05 -28.84
CA VAL A 71 -9.00 3.72 -27.79
C VAL A 71 -7.59 3.17 -27.81
N LYS A 72 -6.62 3.96 -28.29
CA LYS A 72 -5.20 3.58 -28.37
C LYS A 72 -4.96 2.23 -29.06
N GLY A 73 -5.74 1.93 -30.10
CA GLY A 73 -5.64 0.68 -30.86
C GLY A 73 -6.49 -0.47 -30.31
N ILE A 74 -7.18 -0.29 -29.19
CA ILE A 74 -8.13 -1.25 -28.62
C ILE A 74 -9.52 -0.92 -29.15
N ARG A 75 -10.21 -1.88 -29.79
CA ARG A 75 -11.62 -1.71 -30.15
C ARG A 75 -12.46 -1.70 -28.88
N SER A 76 -13.27 -0.67 -28.73
CA SER A 76 -14.06 -0.48 -27.52
C SER A 76 -15.50 -0.10 -27.83
N ARG A 77 -16.40 -0.44 -26.93
CA ARG A 77 -17.76 0.07 -26.86
C ARG A 77 -17.80 1.24 -25.90
N HIS A 78 -18.36 2.35 -26.35
CA HIS A 78 -18.49 3.59 -25.58
C HIS A 78 -19.87 3.67 -24.94
N TYR A 79 -19.89 4.00 -23.65
CA TYR A 79 -21.09 4.23 -22.86
C TYR A 79 -20.98 5.55 -22.08
N THR A 80 -22.09 6.27 -21.97
CA THR A 80 -22.24 7.29 -20.92
C THR A 80 -22.73 6.60 -19.65
N VAL A 81 -22.17 6.97 -18.51
CA VAL A 81 -22.55 6.43 -17.20
C VAL A 81 -22.93 7.58 -16.27
N ASN A 82 -23.93 7.35 -15.42
CA ASN A 82 -24.29 8.26 -14.35
C ASN A 82 -23.78 7.70 -13.01
N PRO A 83 -22.55 8.03 -12.59
CA PRO A 83 -22.00 7.51 -11.35
C PRO A 83 -22.78 8.08 -10.16
N PRO A 84 -22.89 7.33 -9.05
CA PRO A 84 -23.52 7.85 -7.86
C PRO A 84 -22.69 9.01 -7.27
N TYR A 85 -23.38 10.05 -6.80
CA TYR A 85 -22.77 11.32 -6.41
C TYR A 85 -21.82 11.18 -5.21
N ASP A 86 -22.10 10.25 -4.29
CA ASP A 86 -21.25 9.94 -3.14
C ASP A 86 -19.83 9.54 -3.57
N MET A 87 -19.71 8.64 -4.54
CA MET A 87 -18.42 8.21 -5.08
C MET A 87 -17.64 9.39 -5.68
N VAL A 88 -18.31 10.33 -6.36
CA VAL A 88 -17.65 11.48 -6.99
C VAL A 88 -17.35 12.58 -5.96
N ASN A 89 -18.14 12.70 -4.90
CA ASN A 89 -17.87 13.60 -3.78
C ASN A 89 -16.55 13.24 -3.10
N GLU A 90 -16.28 11.95 -2.90
CA GLU A 90 -15.00 11.45 -2.36
C GLU A 90 -13.82 11.87 -3.26
N LEU A 91 -13.95 11.72 -4.58
CA LEU A 91 -12.93 12.17 -5.54
C LEU A 91 -12.78 13.71 -5.57
N ALA A 92 -13.88 14.43 -5.43
CA ALA A 92 -13.93 15.89 -5.52
C ALA A 92 -13.47 16.60 -4.25
N TYR A 93 -13.41 15.90 -3.10
CA TYR A 93 -13.27 16.49 -1.77
C TYR A 93 -14.23 17.66 -1.55
N GLY A 94 -15.50 17.48 -1.93
CA GLY A 94 -16.51 18.54 -1.93
C GLY A 94 -17.89 18.03 -2.36
N GLU A 95 -18.86 18.94 -2.40
CA GLU A 95 -20.22 18.63 -2.84
C GLU A 95 -20.31 18.75 -4.36
N VAL A 96 -20.55 17.63 -5.04
CA VAL A 96 -20.76 17.57 -6.49
C VAL A 96 -22.23 17.84 -6.80
N THR A 97 -22.46 18.73 -7.75
CA THR A 97 -23.81 19.14 -8.18
C THR A 97 -24.09 18.74 -9.63
N VAL A 98 -23.04 18.55 -10.43
CA VAL A 98 -23.13 18.05 -11.80
C VAL A 98 -22.03 17.03 -11.99
N VAL A 99 -22.37 15.87 -12.55
CA VAL A 99 -21.41 14.88 -12.99
C VAL A 99 -21.71 14.43 -14.42
N GLN A 100 -20.65 14.23 -15.20
CA GLN A 100 -20.70 13.57 -16.49
C GLN A 100 -19.59 12.53 -16.52
N SER A 101 -19.90 11.33 -17.00
CA SER A 101 -18.88 10.31 -17.18
C SER A 101 -19.09 9.46 -18.43
N ASP A 102 -17.96 9.05 -19.00
CA ASP A 102 -17.88 8.21 -20.17
C ASP A 102 -16.92 7.06 -19.90
N ILE A 103 -17.31 5.86 -20.31
CA ILE A 103 -16.50 4.65 -20.16
C ILE A 103 -16.40 3.90 -21.49
N TRP A 104 -15.21 3.37 -21.75
CA TRP A 104 -14.91 2.59 -22.95
C TRP A 104 -14.48 1.18 -22.55
N VAL A 105 -15.30 0.19 -22.90
CA VAL A 105 -15.07 -1.22 -22.57
C VAL A 105 -14.53 -1.93 -23.82
N ALA A 106 -13.40 -2.62 -23.69
CA ALA A 106 -12.79 -3.35 -24.79
C ALA A 106 -13.71 -4.46 -25.34
N ASP A 107 -13.73 -4.61 -26.66
CA ASP A 107 -14.49 -5.61 -27.44
C ASP A 107 -13.53 -6.30 -28.42
N GLU A 108 -12.48 -6.91 -27.88
CA GLU A 108 -11.45 -7.63 -28.62
C GLU A 108 -11.72 -9.15 -28.65
N PRO A 109 -11.71 -9.81 -29.81
CA PRO A 109 -11.91 -11.24 -29.95
C PRO A 109 -10.89 -12.04 -29.13
N GLY A 110 -11.37 -13.00 -28.35
CA GLY A 110 -10.52 -13.88 -27.56
C GLY A 110 -9.97 -13.24 -26.28
N MET A 111 -10.42 -12.04 -25.92
CA MET A 111 -10.09 -11.40 -24.64
C MET A 111 -11.36 -11.20 -23.79
N PRO A 112 -11.26 -11.26 -22.46
CA PRO A 112 -12.33 -10.77 -21.60
C PRO A 112 -12.55 -9.27 -21.82
N ALA A 113 -13.75 -8.78 -21.51
CA ALA A 113 -14.01 -7.35 -21.49
C ALA A 113 -13.25 -6.69 -20.32
N TYR A 114 -12.67 -5.51 -20.57
CA TYR A 114 -11.98 -4.70 -19.56
C TYR A 114 -12.14 -3.22 -19.91
N VAL A 115 -12.00 -2.32 -18.92
CA VAL A 115 -12.11 -0.89 -19.18
C VAL A 115 -10.82 -0.37 -19.82
N SER A 116 -10.92 0.12 -21.05
CA SER A 116 -9.81 0.71 -21.80
C SER A 116 -9.60 2.19 -21.48
N ARG A 117 -10.68 2.88 -21.10
CA ARG A 117 -10.68 4.30 -20.71
C ARG A 117 -11.89 4.62 -19.86
N LEU A 118 -11.72 5.52 -18.91
CA LEU A 118 -12.79 6.16 -18.17
C LEU A 118 -12.47 7.64 -18.05
N ARG A 119 -13.50 8.48 -18.23
CA ARG A 119 -13.42 9.92 -18.00
C ARG A 119 -14.59 10.34 -17.13
N ILE A 120 -14.29 11.04 -16.05
CA ILE A 120 -15.28 11.67 -15.18
C ILE A 120 -14.98 13.16 -15.15
N THR A 121 -16.01 13.99 -15.29
CA THR A 121 -15.92 15.44 -15.11
C THR A 121 -17.05 15.87 -14.19
N TRP A 122 -16.76 16.80 -13.29
CA TRP A 122 -17.74 17.28 -12.33
C TRP A 122 -17.66 18.79 -12.10
N GLU A 123 -18.80 19.34 -11.69
CA GLU A 123 -18.91 20.66 -11.08
C GLU A 123 -19.45 20.51 -9.65
N GLY A 124 -18.93 21.31 -8.74
CA GLY A 124 -19.29 21.25 -7.34
C GLY A 124 -18.95 22.51 -6.57
N THR A 125 -19.07 22.41 -5.24
CA THR A 125 -18.71 23.44 -4.29
C THR A 125 -17.76 22.88 -3.23
N ARG A 126 -16.77 23.69 -2.87
CA ARG A 126 -15.88 23.43 -1.72
C ARG A 126 -15.73 24.74 -0.96
N GLU A 127 -16.08 24.73 0.33
CA GLU A 127 -16.07 25.94 1.17
C GLU A 127 -16.81 27.13 0.53
N ASN A 128 -18.00 26.86 -0.05
CA ASN A 128 -18.83 27.83 -0.79
C ASN A 128 -18.19 28.44 -2.05
N LYS A 129 -17.07 27.90 -2.54
CA LYS A 129 -16.48 28.28 -3.83
C LYS A 129 -16.82 27.23 -4.89
N LYS A 130 -17.19 27.68 -6.09
CA LYS A 130 -17.39 26.79 -7.23
C LYS A 130 -16.07 26.12 -7.59
N VAL A 131 -16.09 24.80 -7.75
CA VAL A 131 -14.97 23.99 -8.22
C VAL A 131 -15.42 23.15 -9.41
N THR A 132 -14.48 22.89 -10.31
CA THR A 132 -14.67 21.94 -11.41
C THR A 132 -13.49 21.00 -11.39
N GLY A 133 -13.72 19.72 -11.67
CA GLY A 133 -12.66 18.72 -11.69
C GLY A 133 -12.88 17.69 -12.78
N SER A 134 -11.81 16.95 -13.05
CA SER A 134 -11.86 15.83 -13.96
C SER A 134 -10.91 14.73 -13.50
N TRP A 135 -11.33 13.50 -13.70
CA TRP A 135 -10.52 12.31 -13.46
C TRP A 135 -10.51 11.48 -14.74
N THR A 136 -9.38 10.87 -15.07
CA THR A 136 -9.24 10.06 -16.27
C THR A 136 -8.37 8.86 -15.98
N TYR A 137 -8.84 7.70 -16.43
CA TYR A 137 -8.09 6.45 -16.47
C TYR A 137 -7.90 6.05 -17.92
N GLU A 138 -6.68 5.61 -18.27
CA GLU A 138 -6.35 5.12 -19.60
C GLU A 138 -5.45 3.90 -19.50
N LEU A 139 -5.83 2.82 -20.17
CA LEU A 139 -5.00 1.63 -20.31
C LEU A 139 -4.13 1.75 -21.56
N TYR A 140 -2.83 1.49 -21.41
CA TYR A 140 -1.84 1.65 -22.49
C TYR A 140 -1.37 0.31 -23.05
N ASP A 141 -1.03 -0.62 -22.17
CA ASP A 141 -0.42 -1.90 -22.53
C ASP A 141 -1.22 -3.06 -21.94
N VAL A 142 -1.63 -4.00 -22.81
CA VAL A 142 -2.38 -5.20 -22.43
C VAL A 142 -1.52 -6.43 -22.70
N ASN A 143 -1.37 -7.29 -21.69
CA ASN A 143 -0.56 -8.52 -21.76
C ASN A 143 0.89 -8.30 -22.22
N LYS A 144 1.44 -7.10 -22.04
CA LYS A 144 2.87 -6.84 -22.26
C LYS A 144 3.67 -7.31 -21.05
N PRO A 145 4.86 -7.90 -21.25
CA PRO A 145 5.71 -8.29 -20.15
C PRO A 145 6.14 -7.05 -19.37
N ILE A 146 5.99 -7.10 -18.05
CA ILE A 146 6.55 -6.12 -17.12
C ILE A 146 7.55 -6.82 -16.21
N THR A 147 8.59 -6.09 -15.81
CA THR A 147 9.55 -6.57 -14.79
C THR A 147 9.41 -5.67 -13.58
N ILE A 148 9.05 -6.26 -12.44
CA ILE A 148 8.94 -5.55 -11.17
C ILE A 148 10.13 -5.99 -10.31
N GLN A 149 10.90 -5.02 -9.82
CA GLN A 149 12.05 -5.25 -8.94
C GLN A 149 11.83 -4.50 -7.63
N PRO A 150 12.39 -4.98 -6.50
CA PRO A 150 12.41 -4.20 -5.27
C PRO A 150 13.05 -2.82 -5.53
N PRO A 151 12.64 -1.79 -4.79
CA PRO A 151 13.27 -0.48 -4.92
C PRO A 151 14.76 -0.58 -4.57
N ALA A 152 15.60 0.19 -5.25
CA ALA A 152 17.04 0.24 -4.94
C ALA A 152 17.30 0.68 -3.48
N SER A 153 16.38 1.47 -2.92
CA SER A 153 16.36 1.93 -1.52
C SER A 153 15.55 1.03 -0.59
N ALA A 154 15.28 -0.23 -0.96
CA ALA A 154 14.63 -1.20 -0.09
C ALA A 154 15.39 -1.32 1.25
N PRO A 155 14.70 -1.29 2.40
CA PRO A 155 15.36 -1.40 3.69
C PRO A 155 16.09 -2.75 3.79
N ALA A 156 17.32 -2.73 4.28
CA ALA A 156 18.04 -3.95 4.56
C ALA A 156 17.51 -4.56 5.86
N ILE A 157 16.93 -5.75 5.79
CA ILE A 157 16.61 -6.54 7.00
C ILE A 157 17.92 -7.16 7.51
N PRO A 158 18.37 -6.85 8.73
CA PRO A 158 19.58 -7.43 9.29
C PRO A 158 19.46 -8.96 9.39
N LYS A 159 20.33 -9.68 8.67
CA LYS A 159 20.32 -11.15 8.64
C LYS A 159 20.76 -11.79 9.96
N ASP A 160 21.39 -11.01 10.83
CA ASP A 160 21.93 -11.48 12.11
C ASP A 160 21.09 -11.03 13.32
N ILE A 161 19.86 -10.56 13.08
CA ILE A 161 18.83 -10.39 14.10
C ILE A 161 17.78 -11.48 13.84
N PRO A 162 17.54 -12.39 14.79
CA PRO A 162 16.60 -13.48 14.62
C PRO A 162 15.16 -12.96 14.64
N MET A 163 14.30 -13.53 13.81
CA MET A 163 12.85 -13.24 13.83
C MET A 163 12.12 -14.39 14.53
N CYS A 164 11.12 -14.08 15.35
CA CYS A 164 10.30 -15.10 16.01
C CYS A 164 9.60 -16.00 14.99
N ALA A 165 9.38 -17.27 15.31
CA ALA A 165 8.73 -18.20 14.39
C ALA A 165 7.27 -17.79 14.14
N GLY A 166 6.83 -17.87 12.88
CA GLY A 166 5.45 -17.54 12.51
C GLY A 166 5.09 -16.07 12.63
N PHE A 167 6.08 -15.16 12.60
CA PHE A 167 5.82 -13.73 12.65
C PHE A 167 4.91 -13.26 11.50
N THR A 168 4.12 -12.23 11.77
CA THR A 168 3.26 -11.56 10.79
C THR A 168 3.42 -10.04 10.86
N ASN A 169 2.79 -9.32 9.93
CA ASN A 169 2.69 -7.85 9.93
C ASN A 169 4.05 -7.15 10.04
N GLN A 170 5.07 -7.65 9.33
CA GLN A 170 6.39 -7.06 9.38
C GLN A 170 6.38 -5.71 8.67
N THR A 171 6.83 -4.66 9.35
CA THR A 171 7.05 -3.33 8.78
C THR A 171 8.49 -2.92 9.02
N VAL A 172 9.20 -2.50 7.97
CA VAL A 172 10.58 -2.01 8.05
C VAL A 172 10.63 -0.56 7.61
N MET A 173 11.16 0.30 8.48
CA MET A 173 11.26 1.74 8.30
C MET A 173 12.66 2.18 8.69
N GLY A 174 13.56 2.29 7.70
CA GLY A 174 14.97 2.61 7.97
C GLY A 174 15.60 1.54 8.88
N THR A 175 15.98 1.94 10.10
CA THR A 175 16.61 1.07 11.11
C THR A 175 15.63 0.40 12.07
N THR A 176 14.33 0.72 11.96
CA THR A 176 13.27 0.14 12.80
C THR A 176 12.54 -0.97 12.06
N ILE A 177 12.35 -2.10 12.73
CA ILE A 177 11.53 -3.22 12.28
C ILE A 177 10.44 -3.45 13.32
N LEU A 178 9.18 -3.45 12.88
CA LEU A 178 8.03 -3.84 13.67
C LEU A 178 7.52 -5.18 13.16
N LEU A 179 7.15 -6.10 14.05
CA LEU A 179 6.53 -7.37 13.69
C LEU A 179 5.64 -7.90 14.82
N SER A 180 4.71 -8.78 14.48
CA SER A 180 3.87 -9.49 15.45
C SER A 180 4.34 -10.94 15.58
N CYS A 181 4.44 -11.43 16.82
CA CYS A 181 4.75 -12.81 17.15
C CYS A 181 3.53 -13.50 17.76
N PRO A 182 3.29 -14.79 17.47
CA PRO A 182 2.18 -15.54 18.06
C PRO A 182 2.39 -15.80 19.57
N ASP A 183 3.63 -15.84 20.02
CA ASP A 183 4.00 -16.18 21.39
C ASP A 183 3.89 -14.98 22.35
N SER A 184 3.80 -15.29 23.65
CA SER A 184 3.73 -14.29 24.72
C SER A 184 5.02 -13.48 24.86
N VAL A 185 4.91 -12.28 25.43
CA VAL A 185 6.07 -11.38 25.70
C VAL A 185 7.23 -12.12 26.38
N GLY A 186 6.96 -12.91 27.41
CA GLY A 186 7.99 -13.67 28.12
C GLY A 186 8.68 -14.72 27.26
N THR A 187 7.91 -15.44 26.44
CA THR A 187 8.45 -16.46 25.52
C THR A 187 9.32 -15.83 24.44
N VAL A 188 8.87 -14.71 23.88
CA VAL A 188 9.63 -13.97 22.86
C VAL A 188 10.89 -13.33 23.45
N ALA A 189 10.82 -12.81 24.68
CA ALA A 189 12.00 -12.29 25.38
C ALA A 189 13.06 -13.38 25.61
N GLU A 190 12.67 -14.61 25.99
CA GLU A 190 13.59 -15.75 26.11
C GLU A 190 14.17 -16.20 24.76
N PHE A 191 13.34 -16.16 23.70
CA PHE A 191 13.80 -16.44 22.34
C PHE A 191 14.94 -15.50 21.94
N TYR A 192 14.76 -14.18 22.12
CA TYR A 192 15.82 -13.22 21.81
C TYR A 192 17.04 -13.40 22.70
N ARG A 193 16.87 -13.67 24.00
CA ARG A 193 18.01 -13.99 24.89
C ARG A 193 18.86 -15.12 24.37
N THR A 194 18.23 -16.19 23.91
CA THR A 194 18.90 -17.40 23.45
C THR A 194 19.52 -17.19 22.08
N GLU A 195 18.75 -16.70 21.11
CA GLU A 195 19.17 -16.62 19.72
C GLU A 195 20.14 -15.47 19.46
N MET A 196 19.96 -14.30 20.11
CA MET A 196 20.92 -13.19 19.98
C MET A 196 22.30 -13.60 20.52
N ALA A 197 22.35 -14.23 21.70
CA ALA A 197 23.59 -14.74 22.27
C ALA A 197 24.24 -15.82 21.35
N ARG A 198 23.43 -16.74 20.81
CA ARG A 198 23.91 -17.76 19.85
C ARG A 198 24.51 -17.13 18.59
N LEU A 199 24.00 -15.98 18.17
CA LEU A 199 24.49 -15.21 17.02
C LEU A 199 25.65 -14.25 17.37
N GLY A 200 26.18 -14.33 18.59
CA GLY A 200 27.35 -13.57 19.04
C GLY A 200 27.05 -12.14 19.50
N TRP A 201 25.79 -11.83 19.79
CA TRP A 201 25.45 -10.58 20.47
C TRP A 201 25.68 -10.70 21.98
N THR A 202 26.12 -9.62 22.58
CA THR A 202 26.32 -9.51 24.03
C THR A 202 25.12 -8.79 24.62
N ALA A 203 24.48 -9.40 25.61
CA ALA A 203 23.37 -8.79 26.33
C ALA A 203 23.84 -7.54 27.08
N GLY A 204 23.09 -6.45 26.95
CA GLY A 204 23.25 -5.21 27.68
C GLY A 204 22.23 -5.09 28.81
N GLU A 205 21.60 -3.92 28.92
CA GLU A 205 20.54 -3.69 29.90
C GLU A 205 19.25 -4.41 29.47
N GLU A 206 18.59 -5.04 30.44
CA GLU A 206 17.23 -5.55 30.28
C GLU A 206 16.36 -4.92 31.37
N SER A 207 15.22 -4.38 30.98
CA SER A 207 14.25 -3.82 31.91
C SER A 207 12.85 -4.31 31.59
N ALA A 208 12.05 -4.50 32.64
CA ALA A 208 10.64 -4.81 32.52
C ALA A 208 9.84 -3.59 32.98
N MET A 209 8.96 -3.08 32.11
CA MET A 209 8.07 -1.96 32.39
C MET A 209 6.61 -2.43 32.26
N GLY A 210 6.03 -2.86 33.37
CA GLY A 210 4.69 -3.44 33.36
C GLY A 210 4.66 -4.77 32.59
N ALA A 211 3.85 -4.85 31.54
CA ALA A 211 3.76 -6.03 30.67
C ALA A 211 4.76 -6.02 29.50
N MET A 212 5.63 -5.01 29.43
CA MET A 212 6.60 -4.82 28.35
C MET A 212 8.01 -5.22 28.83
N VAL A 213 8.80 -5.77 27.93
CA VAL A 213 10.22 -6.09 28.15
C VAL A 213 11.06 -5.32 27.14
N MET A 214 12.08 -4.62 27.62
CA MET A 214 13.09 -3.97 26.79
C MET A 214 14.43 -4.68 26.97
N GLN A 215 15.11 -5.00 25.87
CA GLN A 215 16.43 -5.61 25.88
C GLN A 215 17.38 -4.82 24.99
N GLU A 216 18.58 -4.56 25.49
CA GLU A 216 19.67 -4.01 24.70
C GLU A 216 20.70 -5.09 24.37
N TRP A 217 21.25 -5.02 23.16
CA TRP A 217 22.24 -5.95 22.65
C TRP A 217 23.35 -5.22 21.92
N THR A 218 24.57 -5.71 22.05
CA THR A 218 25.75 -5.14 21.39
C THR A 218 26.56 -6.18 20.64
N LYS A 219 27.11 -5.81 19.48
CA LYS A 219 27.99 -6.66 18.67
C LYS A 219 28.99 -5.82 17.90
N GLY A 220 30.22 -5.73 18.43
CA GLY A 220 31.18 -4.74 17.96
C GLY A 220 30.65 -3.33 18.24
N ASP A 221 30.62 -2.48 17.20
CA ASP A 221 30.11 -1.10 17.30
C ASP A 221 28.59 -0.98 17.11
N ARG A 222 27.91 -2.08 16.79
CA ARG A 222 26.46 -2.10 16.54
C ARG A 222 25.67 -2.27 17.84
N LYS A 223 24.52 -1.59 17.90
CA LYS A 223 23.54 -1.75 18.98
C LYS A 223 22.18 -2.16 18.43
N VAL A 224 21.48 -2.95 19.21
CA VAL A 224 20.08 -3.33 18.97
C VAL A 224 19.30 -3.08 20.24
N SER A 225 18.20 -2.34 20.12
CA SER A 225 17.18 -2.22 21.15
C SER A 225 15.96 -3.02 20.71
N LEU A 226 15.50 -3.92 21.57
CA LEU A 226 14.28 -4.70 21.39
C LEU A 226 13.26 -4.20 22.40
N MET A 227 12.08 -3.85 21.92
CA MET A 227 10.90 -3.60 22.75
C MET A 227 9.86 -4.66 22.42
N ILE A 228 9.48 -5.44 23.42
CA ILE A 228 8.53 -6.54 23.32
C ILE A 228 7.33 -6.19 24.20
N ALA A 229 6.16 -6.01 23.59
CA ALA A 229 4.92 -5.63 24.26
C ALA A 229 3.80 -6.63 23.95
N PRO A 230 2.73 -6.70 24.76
CA PRO A 230 1.55 -7.50 24.41
C PRO A 230 0.97 -7.08 23.06
N GLY A 231 0.59 -8.05 22.23
CA GLY A 231 -0.07 -7.78 20.95
C GLY A 231 -1.57 -7.50 21.13
N ASP A 232 -2.14 -6.67 20.26
CA ASP A 232 -3.57 -6.29 20.33
C ASP A 232 -4.52 -7.47 20.11
N GLN A 233 -4.11 -8.47 19.31
CA GLN A 233 -4.89 -9.67 19.00
C GLN A 233 -4.37 -10.93 19.73
N GLY A 234 -3.64 -10.73 20.84
CA GLY A 234 -2.89 -11.79 21.51
C GLY A 234 -1.45 -11.90 20.99
N GLY A 235 -0.67 -12.77 21.61
CA GLY A 235 0.77 -12.88 21.34
C GLY A 235 1.54 -11.64 21.80
N SER A 236 2.51 -11.20 21.00
CA SER A 236 3.35 -10.03 21.29
C SER A 236 3.67 -9.21 20.04
N SER A 237 3.87 -7.92 20.24
CA SER A 237 4.43 -6.98 19.26
C SER A 237 5.90 -6.76 19.59
N VAL A 238 6.76 -6.83 18.57
CA VAL A 238 8.20 -6.61 18.71
C VAL A 238 8.62 -5.45 17.83
N MET A 239 9.23 -4.45 18.46
CA MET A 239 9.96 -3.38 17.78
C MET A 239 11.46 -3.61 17.97
N VAL A 240 12.16 -3.72 16.85
CA VAL A 240 13.62 -3.81 16.77
C VAL A 240 14.14 -2.49 16.24
N THR A 241 15.03 -1.83 16.98
CA THR A 241 15.74 -0.63 16.51
C THR A 241 17.22 -0.94 16.42
N THR A 242 17.83 -0.62 15.28
CA THR A 242 19.26 -0.83 15.02
C THR A 242 20.01 0.49 14.97
N GLU A 243 21.22 0.50 15.52
CA GLU A 243 22.18 1.61 15.46
C GLU A 243 23.58 1.12 15.08
#